data_AF-A0A923ZHF8-F1
#
_entry.id   AF-A0A923ZHF8-F1
#
_cell.length_a   1.000
_cell.length_b   1.000
_cell.length_c   1.000
_cell.angle_alpha   90.00
_cell.angle_beta   90.00
_cell.angle_gamma   90.00
#
_symmetry.space_group_name_H-M   'P 1'
#
loop_
_entity.id
_entity.type
_entity.pdbx_description
1 polymer ?
#
loop_
_entity_poly.entity_id
_entity_poly.type
_entity_poly.pdbx_seq_one_letter_code
_entity_poly.pdbx_strand_id
1 'polypeptide(L)'
;MADHTLSSSARATAAPAIMMARFWDNGWVWLCLALLTALPFWTTPFPAMTDFYSHTARYHVMNHIDQSQYLHKYYRFKWILIANLGVDLLMVPLGAVFPTETAAKIAVSLIPFTYVMGIFCVARAAWGRVPASALVAVLMTTCMSFVFGFVNYHLSLALALLILALWIRTDTMRPAWRVPLFIVAGFGVWLSHMVGWGVLVVAAVAWETAKTARWQSGVRFTGNALAAAKAFGNALRTCAALLVPLLLTLLWRSDVKSAGTSIGNPFLIKPRKIAWLMRAEWQWLDLALTATICGLAGVLVYQGLRKGGRINRGLGLAAVFLAVLFAIMPKMVMGSDYADMRLLGPLLTFVFLGFAGHARHDMRLAVLAML
;
A
#
# COMPACT_ATOMS: atom_id res chain seq x y z
N MET A 1 -47.69 -6.54 57.31
CA MET A 1 -48.26 -6.36 55.94
C MET A 1 -47.45 -5.25 55.30
N ALA A 2 -46.45 -5.61 54.49
CA ALA A 2 -45.44 -4.70 53.98
C ALA A 2 -45.86 -4.11 52.62
N ASP A 3 -46.02 -2.78 52.63
CA ASP A 3 -45.31 -1.80 51.80
C ASP A 3 -45.15 -2.07 50.28
N HIS A 4 -45.78 -1.22 49.47
CA HIS A 4 -45.27 -0.85 48.15
C HIS A 4 -45.67 0.60 47.81
N THR A 5 -44.80 1.52 48.22
CA THR A 5 -44.74 2.89 47.72
C THR A 5 -44.07 2.93 46.35
N LEU A 6 -44.70 3.67 45.43
CA LEU A 6 -44.26 3.90 44.05
C LEU A 6 -42.96 4.71 44.03
N SER A 7 -41.85 4.07 43.68
CA SER A 7 -40.57 4.72 43.39
C SER A 7 -40.43 4.97 41.88
N SER A 8 -40.59 6.23 41.50
CA SER A 8 -40.40 6.76 40.15
C SER A 8 -38.92 6.99 39.81
N SER A 9 -38.09 5.94 39.77
CA SER A 9 -36.65 6.11 39.49
C SER A 9 -36.04 4.99 38.64
N ALA A 10 -36.62 4.72 37.47
CA ALA A 10 -35.93 3.89 36.47
C ALA A 10 -36.37 4.13 35.03
N ARG A 11 -36.57 5.39 34.62
CA ARG A 11 -36.32 5.71 33.20
C ARG A 11 -34.82 5.90 33.05
N ALA A 12 -34.15 4.76 32.88
CA ALA A 12 -32.85 4.70 32.26
C ALA A 12 -32.88 5.66 31.06
N THR A 13 -32.02 6.67 31.15
CA THR A 13 -31.62 7.51 30.04
C THR A 13 -31.06 6.60 28.95
N ALA A 14 -31.95 6.11 28.09
CA ALA A 14 -31.59 5.53 26.82
C ALA A 14 -30.80 6.63 26.10
N ALA A 15 -29.48 6.44 26.08
CA ALA A 15 -28.53 7.39 25.54
C ALA A 15 -28.99 7.87 24.16
N PRO A 16 -29.06 9.17 23.88
CA PRO A 16 -28.97 9.65 22.52
C PRO A 16 -27.49 9.57 22.12
N ALA A 17 -26.91 8.37 22.16
CA ALA A 17 -25.71 8.05 21.41
C ALA A 17 -26.16 7.88 19.96
N ILE A 18 -26.67 8.97 19.37
CA ILE A 18 -26.52 9.19 17.95
C ILE A 18 -25.03 9.01 17.73
N MET A 19 -24.68 7.87 17.16
CA MET A 19 -23.35 7.50 16.73
C MET A 19 -22.87 8.67 15.87
N MET A 20 -22.16 9.64 16.45
CA MET A 20 -21.62 10.76 15.69
C MET A 20 -20.85 10.12 14.55
N ALA A 21 -21.35 10.27 13.33
CA ALA A 21 -20.67 9.78 12.15
C ALA A 21 -19.31 10.44 12.16
N ARG A 22 -18.28 9.67 12.48
CA ARG A 22 -16.91 10.17 12.54
C ARG A 22 -16.56 10.61 11.13
N PHE A 23 -16.10 11.85 10.96
CA PHE A 23 -15.93 12.45 9.62
C PHE A 23 -15.05 11.58 8.70
N TRP A 24 -14.06 10.87 9.25
CA TRP A 24 -13.14 10.02 8.50
C TRP A 24 -13.76 8.73 7.95
N ASP A 25 -15.00 8.39 8.34
CA ASP A 25 -15.74 7.28 7.72
C ASP A 25 -16.54 7.74 6.48
N ASN A 26 -16.61 9.04 6.22
CA ASN A 26 -17.26 9.61 5.04
C ASN A 26 -16.35 9.52 3.81
N GLY A 27 -16.83 8.91 2.73
CA GLY A 27 -16.10 8.78 1.47
C GLY A 27 -15.70 10.12 0.83
N TRP A 28 -16.46 11.19 1.06
CA TRP A 28 -16.10 12.53 0.57
C TRP A 28 -14.80 13.05 1.16
N VAL A 29 -14.53 12.75 2.44
CA VAL A 29 -13.24 13.13 3.06
C VAL A 29 -12.08 12.45 2.34
N TRP A 30 -12.24 11.19 1.96
CA TRP A 30 -11.22 10.44 1.23
C TRP A 30 -11.04 10.92 -0.20
N LEU A 31 -12.12 11.30 -0.88
CA LEU A 31 -12.02 11.93 -2.19
C LEU A 31 -11.28 13.27 -2.10
N CYS A 32 -11.60 14.12 -1.12
CA CYS A 32 -10.89 15.37 -0.89
C CYS A 32 -9.41 15.13 -0.59
N LEU A 33 -9.08 14.17 0.28
CA LEU A 33 -7.69 13.80 0.56
C LEU A 33 -6.97 13.29 -0.69
N ALA A 34 -7.63 12.48 -1.52
CA ALA A 34 -7.05 11.98 -2.77
C ALA A 34 -6.77 13.12 -3.78
N LEU A 35 -7.65 14.12 -3.85
CA LEU A 35 -7.43 15.32 -4.67
C LEU A 35 -6.31 16.21 -4.10
N LEU A 36 -6.27 16.37 -2.77
CA LEU A 36 -5.25 17.16 -2.08
C LEU A 36 -3.85 16.57 -2.25
N THR A 37 -3.70 15.24 -2.24
CA THR A 37 -2.39 14.61 -2.49
C THR A 37 -1.93 14.69 -3.94
N ALA A 38 -2.86 14.91 -4.88
CA ALA A 38 -2.55 15.16 -6.29
C ALA A 38 -2.22 16.65 -6.56
N LEU A 39 -2.69 17.57 -5.71
CA LEU A 39 -2.58 19.02 -5.91
C LEU A 39 -1.14 19.53 -6.13
N PRO A 40 -0.10 19.05 -5.40
CA PRO A 40 1.26 19.57 -5.58
C PRO A 40 1.78 19.48 -7.03
N PHE A 41 1.36 18.47 -7.79
CA PHE A 41 1.77 18.30 -9.19
C PHE A 41 1.24 19.37 -10.13
N TRP A 42 0.20 20.10 -9.71
CA TRP A 42 -0.47 21.13 -10.47
C TRP A 42 -0.14 22.54 -9.99
N THR A 43 0.39 22.68 -8.77
CA THR A 43 0.79 23.97 -8.19
C THR A 43 2.26 24.29 -8.40
N THR A 44 3.09 23.32 -8.81
CA THR A 44 4.47 23.57 -9.25
C THR A 44 4.66 23.33 -10.76
N PRO A 45 5.41 24.20 -11.46
CA PRO A 45 5.84 23.94 -12.84
C PRO A 45 6.65 22.65 -12.97
N PHE A 46 7.42 22.30 -11.93
CA PHE A 46 8.39 21.21 -11.95
C PHE A 46 8.25 20.41 -10.64
N PRO A 47 7.62 19.21 -10.68
CA PRO A 47 7.53 18.34 -9.51
C PRO A 47 8.92 17.99 -8.99
N ALA A 48 9.16 18.21 -7.69
CA ALA A 48 10.42 17.85 -7.04
C ALA A 48 10.52 16.33 -6.88
N MET A 49 10.86 15.65 -7.98
CA MET A 49 11.06 14.21 -8.03
C MET A 49 12.32 13.87 -8.81
N THR A 50 13.26 13.17 -8.17
CA THR A 50 14.59 12.90 -8.71
C THR A 50 14.54 12.19 -10.07
N ASP A 51 13.81 11.07 -10.17
CA ASP A 51 13.77 10.26 -11.40
C ASP A 51 12.70 10.72 -12.40
N PHE A 52 11.81 11.65 -12.03
CA PHE A 52 10.67 12.05 -12.86
C PHE A 52 11.10 12.67 -14.20
N TYR A 53 12.17 13.47 -14.21
CA TYR A 53 12.68 14.09 -15.43
C TYR A 53 13.27 13.05 -16.40
N SER A 54 14.03 12.10 -15.88
CA SER A 54 14.56 10.98 -16.67
C SER A 54 13.44 10.11 -17.24
N HIS A 55 12.37 9.86 -16.46
CA HIS A 55 11.18 9.19 -16.95
C HIS A 55 10.48 9.98 -18.06
N THR A 56 10.28 11.28 -17.86
CA THR A 56 9.63 12.18 -18.82
C THR A 56 10.38 12.24 -20.15
N ALA A 57 11.71 12.37 -20.12
CA ALA A 57 12.55 12.32 -21.31
C ALA A 57 12.41 10.98 -22.04
N ARG A 58 12.37 9.87 -21.31
CA ARG A 58 12.17 8.55 -21.91
C ARG A 58 10.79 8.39 -22.53
N TYR A 59 9.74 8.93 -21.92
CA TYR A 59 8.39 8.94 -22.52
C TYR A 59 8.36 9.78 -23.80
N HIS A 60 9.09 10.91 -23.82
CA HIS A 60 9.22 11.73 -25.01
C HIS A 60 9.84 10.94 -26.17
N VAL A 61 10.97 10.27 -25.90
CA VAL A 61 11.63 9.39 -26.88
C VAL A 61 10.67 8.28 -27.34
N MET A 62 10.04 7.57 -26.41
CA MET A 62 9.11 6.48 -26.73
C MET A 62 8.01 6.90 -27.70
N ASN A 63 7.39 8.07 -27.48
CA ASN A 63 6.22 8.50 -28.25
C ASN A 63 6.57 9.27 -29.53
N HIS A 64 7.76 9.86 -29.64
CA HIS A 64 8.11 10.78 -30.73
C HIS A 64 9.34 10.36 -31.54
N ILE A 65 9.96 9.21 -31.24
CA ILE A 65 11.18 8.77 -31.95
C ILE A 65 10.99 8.75 -33.47
N ASP A 66 9.88 8.17 -33.94
CA ASP A 66 9.56 8.04 -35.38
C ASP A 66 9.27 9.37 -36.09
N GLN A 67 9.11 10.45 -35.32
CA GLN A 67 8.78 11.79 -35.82
C GLN A 67 9.99 12.74 -35.79
N SER A 68 11.12 12.30 -35.23
CA SER A 68 12.29 13.16 -35.02
C SER A 68 13.58 12.49 -35.47
N GLN A 69 14.16 13.01 -36.56
CA GLN A 69 15.48 12.60 -37.04
C GLN A 69 16.56 12.78 -35.97
N TYR A 70 16.41 13.80 -35.11
CA TYR A 70 17.32 14.02 -33.99
C TYR A 70 17.22 12.89 -32.95
N LEU A 71 16.01 12.49 -32.56
CA LEU A 71 15.83 11.38 -31.60
C LEU A 71 16.36 10.06 -32.18
N HIS A 72 16.08 9.75 -33.45
CA HIS A 72 16.62 8.57 -34.12
C HIS A 72 18.14 8.51 -34.19
N LYS A 73 18.81 9.67 -34.25
CA LYS A 73 20.28 9.75 -34.28
C LYS A 73 20.90 9.25 -32.97
N TYR A 74 20.26 9.53 -31.83
CA TYR A 74 20.84 9.28 -30.51
C TYR A 74 20.20 8.11 -29.75
N TYR A 75 18.98 7.73 -30.10
CA TYR A 75 18.21 6.73 -29.37
C TYR A 75 17.66 5.64 -30.28
N ARG A 76 17.47 4.45 -29.70
CA ARG A 76 16.64 3.38 -30.24
C ARG A 76 15.62 2.99 -29.19
N PHE A 77 14.39 2.78 -29.61
CA PHE A 77 13.32 2.34 -28.73
C PHE A 77 12.90 0.91 -29.09
N LYS A 78 12.71 0.07 -28.06
CA LYS A 78 12.21 -1.29 -28.21
C LYS A 78 11.36 -1.64 -27.00
N TRP A 79 10.14 -2.11 -27.24
CA TRP A 79 9.31 -2.69 -26.20
C TRP A 79 9.90 -4.01 -25.70
N ILE A 80 10.02 -4.13 -24.39
CA ILE A 80 10.43 -5.36 -23.70
C ILE A 80 9.45 -5.57 -22.56
N LEU A 81 8.81 -6.73 -22.51
CA LEU A 81 7.89 -7.08 -21.43
C LEU A 81 8.69 -7.28 -20.14
N ILE A 82 8.62 -6.30 -19.25
CA ILE A 82 9.26 -6.32 -17.93
C ILE A 82 8.29 -5.86 -16.86
N ALA A 83 8.57 -6.23 -15.61
CA ALA A 83 7.79 -5.86 -14.44
C ALA A 83 8.10 -4.43 -13.96
N ASN A 84 8.03 -3.46 -14.88
CA ASN A 84 8.34 -2.04 -14.66
C ASN A 84 7.83 -1.16 -15.83
N LEU A 85 6.60 -1.39 -16.31
CA LEU A 85 6.03 -0.71 -17.49
C LEU A 85 4.76 0.11 -17.19
N GLY A 86 4.34 0.24 -15.93
CA GLY A 86 3.01 0.76 -15.59
C GLY A 86 2.68 2.14 -16.20
N VAL A 87 3.44 3.16 -15.80
CA VAL A 87 3.31 4.54 -16.30
C VAL A 87 3.71 4.62 -17.76
N ASP A 88 4.67 3.83 -18.22
CA ASP A 88 5.06 3.75 -19.63
C ASP A 88 3.84 3.46 -20.53
N LEU A 89 3.04 2.47 -20.13
CA LEU A 89 1.83 2.09 -20.85
C LEU A 89 0.74 3.17 -20.74
N LEU A 90 0.65 3.88 -19.61
CA LEU A 90 -0.24 5.04 -19.47
C LEU A 90 0.17 6.19 -20.39
N MET A 91 1.47 6.36 -20.62
CA MET A 91 2.01 7.45 -21.45
C MET A 91 1.75 7.25 -22.95
N VAL A 92 1.41 6.05 -23.41
CA VAL A 92 1.02 5.81 -24.81
C VAL A 92 -0.26 6.58 -25.16
N PRO A 93 -1.42 6.33 -24.52
CA PRO A 93 -2.63 7.10 -24.80
C PRO A 93 -2.54 8.55 -24.32
N LEU A 94 -1.90 8.82 -23.18
CA LEU A 94 -1.80 10.21 -22.69
C LEU A 94 -0.92 11.08 -23.57
N GLY A 95 0.21 10.57 -24.05
CA GLY A 95 1.12 11.31 -24.93
C GLY A 95 0.58 11.48 -26.36
N ALA A 96 -0.43 10.70 -26.76
CA ALA A 96 -1.14 10.93 -28.02
C ALA A 96 -2.10 12.14 -27.94
N VAL A 97 -2.50 12.55 -26.73
CA VAL A 97 -3.50 13.62 -26.50
C VAL A 97 -2.87 14.88 -25.93
N PHE A 98 -1.88 14.75 -25.06
CA PHE A 98 -1.26 15.86 -24.34
C PHE A 98 0.24 15.97 -24.64
N PRO A 99 0.83 17.18 -24.50
CA PRO A 99 2.28 17.33 -24.47
C PRO A 99 2.91 16.42 -23.41
N THR A 100 4.14 15.94 -23.66
CA THR A 100 4.77 14.87 -22.87
C THR A 100 4.81 15.21 -21.37
N GLU A 101 5.15 16.46 -21.04
CA GLU A 101 5.25 16.95 -19.67
C GLU A 101 3.88 16.97 -18.99
N THR A 102 2.83 17.36 -19.72
CA THR A 102 1.46 17.40 -19.21
C THR A 102 0.94 15.97 -19.00
N ALA A 103 1.15 15.08 -19.98
CA ALA A 103 0.82 13.66 -19.86
C ALA A 103 1.52 13.02 -18.65
N ALA A 104 2.81 13.29 -18.45
CA ALA A 104 3.58 12.79 -17.32
C ALA A 104 3.05 13.31 -15.98
N LYS A 105 2.70 14.61 -15.90
CA LYS A 105 2.05 15.21 -14.72
C LYS A 105 0.69 14.56 -14.40
N ILE A 106 -0.15 14.34 -15.43
CA ILE A 106 -1.42 13.63 -15.26
C ILE A 106 -1.15 12.24 -14.69
N ALA A 107 -0.28 11.46 -15.34
CA ALA A 107 0.00 10.08 -14.94
C ALA A 107 0.52 9.98 -13.50
N VAL A 108 1.46 10.84 -13.11
CA VAL A 108 2.02 10.83 -11.75
C VAL A 108 1.04 11.35 -10.71
N SER A 109 0.19 12.32 -11.03
CA SER A 109 -0.83 12.85 -10.10
C SER A 109 -1.95 11.85 -9.79
N LEU A 110 -2.24 10.93 -10.73
CA LEU A 110 -3.19 9.83 -10.51
C LEU A 110 -2.70 8.81 -9.49
N ILE A 111 -1.38 8.70 -9.27
CA ILE A 111 -0.79 7.71 -8.36
C ILE A 111 -1.20 7.95 -6.90
N PRO A 112 -0.91 9.11 -6.28
CA PRO A 112 -1.28 9.37 -4.90
C PRO A 112 -2.80 9.40 -4.72
N PHE A 113 -3.55 9.91 -5.71
CA PHE A 113 -5.02 9.82 -5.73
C PHE A 113 -5.50 8.37 -5.60
N THR A 114 -5.00 7.49 -6.48
CA THR A 114 -5.38 6.07 -6.51
C THR A 114 -4.94 5.35 -5.23
N TYR A 115 -3.78 5.72 -4.67
CA TYR A 115 -3.28 5.17 -3.42
C TYR A 115 -4.22 5.49 -2.25
N VAL A 116 -4.63 6.76 -2.10
CA VAL A 116 -5.60 7.18 -1.05
C VAL A 116 -6.93 6.45 -1.20
N MET A 117 -7.44 6.33 -2.42
CA MET A 117 -8.65 5.56 -2.70
C MET A 117 -8.47 4.07 -2.37
N GLY A 118 -7.28 3.52 -2.61
CA GLY A 118 -6.86 2.18 -2.20
C GLY A 118 -6.92 1.98 -0.68
N ILE A 119 -6.35 2.90 0.10
CA ILE A 119 -6.41 2.90 1.58
C ILE A 119 -7.86 2.86 2.04
N PHE A 120 -8.70 3.77 1.51
CA PHE A 120 -10.13 3.82 1.85
C PHE A 120 -10.84 2.50 1.54
N CYS A 121 -10.61 1.95 0.34
CA CYS A 121 -11.24 0.74 -0.11
C CYS A 121 -10.83 -0.49 0.73
N VAL A 122 -9.54 -0.64 1.06
CA VAL A 122 -9.05 -1.71 1.94
C VAL A 122 -9.63 -1.55 3.34
N ALA A 123 -9.65 -0.34 3.90
CA ALA A 123 -10.23 -0.08 5.21
C ALA A 123 -11.70 -0.51 5.26
N ARG A 124 -12.52 -0.03 4.32
CA ARG A 124 -13.94 -0.39 4.21
C ARG A 124 -14.15 -1.88 3.97
N ALA A 125 -13.36 -2.52 3.12
CA ALA A 125 -13.46 -3.96 2.84
C ALA A 125 -13.11 -4.81 4.08
N ALA A 126 -12.07 -4.42 4.81
CA ALA A 126 -11.55 -5.21 5.92
C ALA A 126 -12.29 -4.99 7.25
N TRP A 127 -12.79 -3.76 7.49
CA TRP A 127 -13.41 -3.37 8.76
C TRP A 127 -14.90 -3.07 8.66
N GLY A 128 -15.46 -2.91 7.46
CA GLY A 128 -16.82 -2.38 7.25
C GLY A 128 -16.96 -0.86 7.45
N ARG A 129 -15.90 -0.20 7.97
CA ARG A 129 -15.80 1.23 8.27
C ARG A 129 -14.34 1.67 8.16
N VAL A 130 -14.05 2.96 8.23
CA VAL A 130 -12.67 3.46 8.22
C VAL A 130 -12.14 3.68 9.65
N PRO A 131 -11.02 3.06 10.06
CA PRO A 131 -10.37 3.40 11.32
C PRO A 131 -9.63 4.74 11.20
N ALA A 132 -9.58 5.54 12.27
CA ALA A 132 -8.91 6.85 12.27
C ALA A 132 -7.42 6.76 11.89
N SER A 133 -6.77 5.65 12.25
CA SER A 133 -5.38 5.37 11.89
C SER A 133 -5.14 5.34 10.38
N ALA A 134 -6.15 5.04 9.57
CA ALA A 134 -6.02 5.06 8.11
C ALA A 134 -5.65 6.46 7.58
N LEU A 135 -6.04 7.54 8.27
CA LEU A 135 -5.65 8.90 7.89
C LEU A 135 -4.13 9.08 7.91
N VAL A 136 -3.44 8.49 8.90
CA VAL A 136 -1.97 8.54 8.97
C VAL A 136 -1.32 7.75 7.83
N ALA A 137 -1.98 6.69 7.35
CA ALA A 137 -1.49 5.93 6.19
C ALA A 137 -1.43 6.78 4.91
N VAL A 138 -2.21 7.86 4.81
CA VAL A 138 -2.16 8.79 3.67
C VAL A 138 -0.76 9.41 3.54
N LEU A 139 -0.04 9.65 4.63
CA LEU A 139 1.34 10.18 4.58
C LEU A 139 2.31 9.26 3.83
N MET A 140 1.99 7.97 3.68
CA MET A 140 2.81 7.03 2.90
C MET A 140 2.74 7.29 1.40
N THR A 141 1.80 8.10 0.91
CA THR A 141 1.78 8.54 -0.49
C THR A 141 2.98 9.42 -0.84
N THR A 142 3.58 10.08 0.15
CA THR A 142 4.75 10.96 -0.05
C THR A 142 6.00 10.42 0.64
N CYS A 143 6.08 9.11 0.85
CA CYS A 143 7.31 8.50 1.35
C CYS A 143 8.46 8.67 0.33
N MET A 144 9.69 8.52 0.79
CA MET A 144 10.91 8.76 0.04
C MET A 144 10.90 8.12 -1.34
N SER A 145 10.41 6.89 -1.47
CA SER A 145 10.41 6.21 -2.75
C SER A 145 9.49 6.89 -3.78
N PHE A 146 8.44 7.58 -3.34
CA PHE A 146 7.60 8.37 -4.24
C PHE A 146 8.30 9.66 -4.60
N VAL A 147 8.84 10.38 -3.61
CA VAL A 147 9.61 11.62 -3.84
C VAL A 147 10.82 11.36 -4.74
N PHE A 148 11.46 10.20 -4.67
CA PHE A 148 12.55 9.83 -5.57
C PHE A 148 12.11 9.57 -7.02
N GLY A 149 10.82 9.43 -7.32
CA GLY A 149 10.34 9.20 -8.68
C GLY A 149 10.12 7.73 -9.03
N PHE A 150 9.97 6.80 -8.06
CA PHE A 150 9.65 5.40 -8.37
C PHE A 150 8.16 5.24 -8.75
N VAL A 151 7.76 5.86 -9.86
CA VAL A 151 6.37 6.04 -10.28
C VAL A 151 5.68 4.72 -10.63
N ASN A 152 6.35 3.83 -11.38
CA ASN A 152 5.87 2.48 -11.69
C ASN A 152 5.63 1.66 -10.42
N TYR A 153 6.54 1.78 -9.45
CA TYR A 153 6.42 1.13 -8.15
C TYR A 153 5.22 1.66 -7.36
N HIS A 154 5.02 2.98 -7.25
CA HIS A 154 3.89 3.52 -6.49
C HIS A 154 2.55 3.27 -7.17
N LEU A 155 2.50 3.31 -8.51
CA LEU A 155 1.33 2.90 -9.27
C LEU A 155 0.96 1.44 -8.92
N SER A 156 1.95 0.54 -8.90
CA SER A 156 1.71 -0.86 -8.52
C SER A 156 1.21 -1.01 -7.08
N LEU A 157 1.67 -0.20 -6.12
CA LEU A 157 1.15 -0.21 -4.75
C LEU A 157 -0.30 0.28 -4.68
N ALA A 158 -0.62 1.36 -5.39
CA ALA A 158 -1.97 1.91 -5.44
C ALA A 158 -2.96 0.89 -6.03
N LEU A 159 -2.59 0.25 -7.13
CA LEU A 159 -3.35 -0.85 -7.72
C LEU A 159 -3.44 -2.08 -6.79
N ALA A 160 -2.34 -2.44 -6.12
CA ALA A 160 -2.32 -3.53 -5.15
C ALA A 160 -3.33 -3.32 -4.02
N LEU A 161 -3.47 -2.10 -3.49
CA LEU A 161 -4.46 -1.80 -2.46
C LEU A 161 -5.90 -1.95 -2.99
N LEU A 162 -6.20 -1.41 -4.18
CA LEU A 162 -7.53 -1.55 -4.79
C LEU A 162 -7.88 -3.02 -5.08
N ILE A 163 -6.91 -3.78 -5.61
CA ILE A 163 -7.09 -5.20 -5.93
C ILE A 163 -7.19 -6.05 -4.67
N LEU A 164 -6.47 -5.70 -3.60
CA LEU A 164 -6.65 -6.34 -2.29
C LEU A 164 -8.06 -6.06 -1.73
N ALA A 165 -8.54 -4.82 -1.83
CA ALA A 165 -9.90 -4.49 -1.40
C ALA A 165 -10.94 -5.27 -2.21
N LEU A 166 -10.74 -5.42 -3.52
CA LEU A 166 -11.57 -6.24 -4.39
C LEU A 166 -11.51 -7.71 -3.95
N TRP A 167 -10.30 -8.25 -3.73
CA TRP A 167 -10.07 -9.61 -3.24
C TRP A 167 -10.87 -9.93 -1.98
N ILE A 168 -10.85 -9.01 -1.01
CA ILE A 168 -11.58 -9.15 0.25
C ILE A 168 -13.10 -9.13 0.03
N ARG A 169 -13.60 -8.26 -0.85
CA ARG A 169 -15.04 -8.10 -1.11
C ARG A 169 -15.65 -9.21 -1.96
N THR A 170 -14.87 -9.80 -2.86
CA THR A 170 -15.33 -10.85 -3.78
C THR A 170 -15.13 -12.25 -3.20
N ASP A 171 -15.09 -12.40 -1.88
CA ASP A 171 -14.75 -13.69 -1.28
C ASP A 171 -15.78 -14.79 -1.58
N THR A 172 -17.04 -14.40 -1.79
CA THR A 172 -18.16 -15.29 -2.16
C THR A 172 -18.34 -15.44 -3.67
N MET A 173 -17.50 -14.79 -4.49
CA MET A 173 -17.58 -14.87 -5.94
C MET A 173 -17.24 -16.29 -6.43
N ARG A 174 -17.99 -16.79 -7.41
CA ARG A 174 -17.78 -18.13 -7.98
C ARG A 174 -16.34 -18.25 -8.55
N PRO A 175 -15.63 -19.37 -8.32
CA PRO A 175 -14.25 -19.55 -8.76
C PRO A 175 -14.02 -19.31 -10.27
N ALA A 176 -14.98 -19.70 -11.11
CA ALA A 176 -14.93 -19.51 -12.57
C ALA A 176 -14.76 -18.03 -12.99
N TRP A 177 -15.23 -17.09 -12.17
CA TRP A 177 -15.07 -15.66 -12.41
C TRP A 177 -13.96 -15.04 -11.56
N ARG A 178 -13.82 -15.52 -10.31
CA ARG A 178 -12.82 -15.01 -9.37
C ARG A 178 -11.39 -15.28 -9.84
N VAL A 179 -11.12 -16.48 -10.38
CA VAL A 179 -9.76 -16.87 -10.80
C VAL A 179 -9.28 -16.04 -11.99
N PRO A 180 -9.99 -15.95 -13.14
CA PRO A 180 -9.54 -15.12 -14.27
C PRO A 180 -9.37 -13.65 -13.89
N LEU A 181 -10.29 -13.11 -13.08
CA LEU A 181 -10.21 -11.73 -12.60
C LEU A 181 -8.88 -11.45 -11.89
N PHE A 182 -8.47 -12.32 -10.97
CA PHE A 182 -7.23 -12.10 -10.21
C PHE A 182 -5.96 -12.49 -10.96
N ILE A 183 -6.04 -13.34 -12.00
CA ILE A 183 -4.93 -13.51 -12.94
C ILE A 183 -4.67 -12.20 -13.69
N VAL A 184 -5.71 -11.61 -14.28
CA VAL A 184 -5.60 -10.35 -15.03
C VAL A 184 -5.19 -9.20 -14.12
N ALA A 185 -5.83 -9.07 -12.95
CA ALA A 185 -5.51 -8.02 -11.99
C ALA A 185 -4.08 -8.16 -11.45
N GLY A 186 -3.66 -9.38 -11.09
CA GLY A 186 -2.29 -9.67 -10.65
C GLY A 186 -1.26 -9.35 -11.73
N PHE A 187 -1.55 -9.70 -12.99
CA PHE A 187 -0.71 -9.35 -14.13
C PHE A 187 -0.61 -7.83 -14.32
N GLY A 188 -1.70 -7.08 -14.20
CA GLY A 188 -1.66 -5.61 -14.30
C GLY A 188 -0.79 -4.94 -13.23
N VAL A 189 -0.82 -5.45 -11.99
CA VAL A 189 0.07 -4.96 -10.92
C VAL A 189 1.52 -5.34 -11.20
N TRP A 190 1.77 -6.56 -11.64
CA TRP A 190 3.13 -7.03 -11.97
C TRP A 190 3.72 -6.22 -13.13
N LEU A 191 2.94 -6.00 -14.18
CA LEU A 191 3.29 -5.20 -15.34
C LEU A 191 3.64 -3.76 -14.92
N SER A 192 2.92 -3.24 -13.92
CA SER A 192 3.26 -1.96 -13.30
C SER A 192 4.61 -2.02 -12.59
N HIS A 193 4.76 -2.91 -11.61
CA HIS A 193 6.05 -3.18 -10.96
C HIS A 193 6.08 -4.48 -10.15
N MET A 194 7.19 -5.24 -10.22
CA MET A 194 7.36 -6.52 -9.50
C MET A 194 7.15 -6.40 -7.99
N VAL A 195 7.76 -5.40 -7.34
CA VAL A 195 7.70 -5.25 -5.87
C VAL A 195 6.27 -4.98 -5.37
N GLY A 196 5.48 -4.14 -6.05
CA GLY A 196 4.09 -3.92 -5.61
C GLY A 196 3.19 -5.13 -5.85
N TRP A 197 3.45 -5.90 -6.91
CA TRP A 197 2.81 -7.21 -7.07
C TRP A 197 3.17 -8.17 -5.93
N GLY A 198 4.45 -8.20 -5.51
CA GLY A 198 4.88 -8.95 -4.33
C GLY A 198 4.14 -8.52 -3.07
N VAL A 199 3.96 -7.22 -2.85
CA VAL A 199 3.18 -6.68 -1.73
C VAL A 199 1.72 -7.13 -1.78
N LEU A 200 1.07 -7.11 -2.97
CA LEU A 200 -0.28 -7.64 -3.15
C LEU A 200 -0.38 -9.12 -2.75
N VAL A 201 0.53 -9.95 -3.27
CA VAL A 201 0.56 -11.39 -2.97
C VAL A 201 0.73 -11.62 -1.47
N VAL A 202 1.69 -10.93 -0.84
CA VAL A 202 1.95 -11.03 0.60
C VAL A 202 0.72 -10.65 1.41
N ALA A 203 0.06 -9.54 1.06
CA ALA A 203 -1.13 -9.07 1.76
C ALA A 203 -2.33 -10.02 1.57
N ALA A 204 -2.54 -10.55 0.36
CA ALA A 204 -3.61 -11.53 0.09
C ALA A 204 -3.37 -12.85 0.83
N VAL A 205 -2.13 -13.37 0.82
CA VAL A 205 -1.75 -14.57 1.57
C VAL A 205 -1.92 -14.35 3.07
N ALA A 206 -1.52 -13.20 3.61
CA ALA A 206 -1.75 -12.86 5.01
C ALA A 206 -3.24 -12.80 5.36
N TRP A 207 -4.06 -12.19 4.48
CA TRP A 207 -5.51 -12.14 4.64
C TRP A 207 -6.14 -13.53 4.69
N GLU A 208 -5.83 -14.39 3.71
CA GLU A 208 -6.37 -15.76 3.64
C GLU A 208 -5.82 -16.64 4.77
N THR A 209 -4.58 -16.43 5.21
CA THR A 209 -4.01 -17.15 6.37
C THR A 209 -4.80 -16.80 7.63
N ALA A 210 -5.04 -15.51 7.88
CA ALA A 210 -5.83 -15.07 9.04
C ALA A 210 -7.29 -15.52 8.97
N LYS A 211 -7.89 -15.55 7.77
CA LYS A 211 -9.25 -16.06 7.55
C LYS A 211 -9.34 -17.57 7.77
N THR A 212 -8.46 -18.34 7.18
CA THR A 212 -8.39 -19.81 7.35
C THR A 212 -8.15 -20.17 8.80
N ALA A 213 -7.23 -19.46 9.46
CA ALA A 213 -6.99 -19.63 10.88
C ALA A 213 -8.27 -19.39 11.68
N ARG A 214 -9.02 -18.30 11.44
CA ARG A 214 -10.31 -18.02 12.11
C ARG A 214 -11.35 -19.11 11.89
N TRP A 215 -11.51 -19.61 10.66
CA TRP A 215 -12.48 -20.66 10.33
C TRP A 215 -12.12 -22.00 10.99
N GLN A 216 -10.84 -22.31 11.13
CA GLN A 216 -10.37 -23.51 11.83
C GLN A 216 -10.41 -23.37 13.36
N SER A 217 -10.37 -22.14 13.90
CA SER A 217 -10.22 -21.86 15.33
C SER A 217 -11.51 -21.47 16.06
N GLY A 218 -12.58 -22.26 15.90
CA GLY A 218 -13.55 -22.43 17.01
C GLY A 218 -12.86 -22.78 18.34
N VAL A 219 -11.62 -23.28 18.26
CA VAL A 219 -10.67 -23.51 19.36
C VAL A 219 -9.55 -22.46 19.31
N ARG A 220 -9.33 -21.76 20.43
CA ARG A 220 -8.32 -20.72 20.65
C ARG A 220 -6.99 -21.03 19.91
N PHE A 221 -6.50 -20.04 19.15
CA PHE A 221 -5.18 -20.06 18.51
C PHE A 221 -4.07 -20.00 19.57
N THR A 222 -3.90 -21.08 20.33
CA THR A 222 -2.81 -21.25 21.28
C THR A 222 -1.84 -22.29 20.72
N GLY A 223 -0.77 -21.82 20.08
CA GLY A 223 0.52 -22.51 20.05
C GLY A 223 0.77 -23.61 19.02
N ASN A 224 -0.19 -24.00 18.17
CA ASN A 224 0.07 -25.08 17.21
C ASN A 224 0.68 -24.57 15.89
N ALA A 225 2.02 -24.63 15.78
CA ALA A 225 2.77 -24.26 14.58
C ALA A 225 2.31 -25.02 13.32
N LEU A 226 1.87 -26.27 13.46
CA LEU A 226 1.37 -27.07 12.34
C LEU A 226 0.06 -26.51 11.78
N ALA A 227 -0.84 -26.04 12.63
CA ALA A 227 -2.09 -25.42 12.19
C ALA A 227 -1.83 -24.10 11.43
N ALA A 228 -0.89 -23.29 11.93
CA ALA A 228 -0.46 -22.08 11.24
C ALA A 228 0.18 -22.38 9.87
N ALA A 229 1.04 -23.40 9.81
CA ALA A 229 1.64 -23.84 8.55
C ALA A 229 0.61 -24.36 7.54
N LYS A 230 -0.40 -25.13 7.99
CA LYS A 230 -1.50 -25.59 7.14
C LYS A 230 -2.36 -24.43 6.63
N ALA A 231 -2.68 -23.46 7.50
CA ALA A 231 -3.42 -22.27 7.10
C ALA A 231 -2.65 -21.45 6.04
N PHE A 232 -1.34 -21.29 6.22
CA PHE A 232 -0.48 -20.62 5.25
C PHE A 232 -0.39 -21.38 3.91
N GLY A 233 -0.23 -22.70 3.95
CA GLY A 233 -0.22 -23.53 2.74
C GLY A 233 -1.54 -23.45 1.95
N ASN A 234 -2.69 -23.43 2.64
CA ASN A 234 -3.99 -23.24 2.01
C ASN A 234 -4.16 -21.82 1.46
N ALA A 235 -3.66 -20.80 2.16
CA ALA A 235 -3.65 -19.42 1.68
C ALA A 235 -2.85 -19.29 0.37
N LEU A 236 -1.67 -19.92 0.28
CA LEU A 236 -0.88 -19.95 -0.96
C LEU A 236 -1.65 -20.57 -2.13
N ARG A 237 -2.33 -21.70 -1.90
CA ARG A 237 -3.16 -22.33 -2.94
C ARG A 237 -4.33 -21.44 -3.38
N THR A 238 -4.97 -20.78 -2.42
CA THR A 238 -6.08 -19.85 -2.70
C THR A 238 -5.60 -18.66 -3.53
N CYS A 239 -4.40 -18.15 -3.22
CA CYS A 239 -3.76 -17.04 -3.92
C CYS A 239 -3.02 -17.45 -5.21
N ALA A 240 -3.11 -18.70 -5.67
CA ALA A 240 -2.38 -19.18 -6.84
C ALA A 240 -2.67 -18.37 -8.11
N ALA A 241 -3.90 -17.85 -8.25
CA ALA A 241 -4.28 -16.96 -9.36
C ALA A 241 -3.41 -15.69 -9.44
N LEU A 242 -3.00 -15.15 -8.29
CA LEU A 242 -2.12 -13.97 -8.21
C LEU A 242 -0.65 -14.33 -8.50
N LEU A 243 -0.27 -15.60 -8.45
CA LEU A 243 1.10 -16.07 -8.63
C LEU A 243 1.48 -16.30 -10.09
N VAL A 244 0.54 -16.26 -11.03
CA VAL A 244 0.81 -16.49 -12.47
C VAL A 244 1.97 -15.65 -13.02
N PRO A 245 2.09 -14.34 -12.70
CA PRO A 245 3.22 -13.51 -13.18
C PRO A 245 4.60 -13.91 -12.64
N LEU A 246 4.67 -14.80 -11.63
CA LEU A 246 5.93 -15.33 -11.14
C LEU A 246 6.69 -16.09 -12.24
N LEU A 247 5.98 -16.82 -13.11
CA LEU A 247 6.58 -17.55 -14.22
C LEU A 247 7.32 -16.59 -15.17
N LEU A 248 6.72 -15.44 -15.47
CA LEU A 248 7.34 -14.40 -16.30
C LEU A 248 8.56 -13.79 -15.63
N THR A 249 8.52 -13.61 -14.32
CA THR A 249 9.67 -13.11 -13.54
C THR A 249 10.84 -14.09 -13.59
N LEU A 250 10.56 -15.39 -13.48
CA LEU A 250 11.57 -16.44 -13.55
C LEU A 250 12.19 -16.56 -14.94
N LEU A 251 11.37 -16.47 -16.00
CA LEU A 251 11.83 -16.46 -17.40
C LEU A 251 12.68 -15.22 -17.72
N TRP A 252 12.27 -14.05 -17.25
CA TRP A 252 13.06 -12.82 -17.44
C TRP A 252 14.40 -12.87 -16.69
N ARG A 253 14.43 -13.48 -15.49
CA ARG A 253 15.65 -13.58 -14.67
C ARG A 253 16.74 -14.40 -15.35
N SER A 254 16.41 -15.43 -16.13
CA SER A 254 17.42 -16.26 -16.81
C SER A 254 18.28 -15.48 -17.82
N ASP A 255 17.80 -14.34 -18.32
CA ASP A 255 18.53 -13.52 -19.29
C ASP A 255 19.49 -12.50 -18.64
N VAL A 256 19.30 -12.17 -17.36
CA VAL A 256 20.09 -11.13 -16.66
C VAL A 256 21.24 -11.77 -15.89
N LYS A 257 22.33 -12.10 -16.60
CA LYS A 257 23.50 -12.82 -16.03
C LYS A 257 24.39 -12.01 -15.07
N SER A 258 24.11 -10.72 -14.83
CA SER A 258 25.05 -9.80 -14.17
C SER A 258 24.47 -8.98 -13.01
N ALA A 259 23.26 -9.27 -12.57
CA ALA A 259 22.60 -8.45 -11.56
C ALA A 259 23.05 -8.83 -10.14
N GLY A 260 24.01 -8.09 -9.60
CA GLY A 260 24.55 -8.30 -8.25
C GLY A 260 23.47 -8.16 -7.16
N THR A 261 23.63 -8.95 -6.09
CA THR A 261 22.90 -8.79 -4.82
C THR A 261 23.86 -8.20 -3.80
N SER A 262 23.49 -7.08 -3.19
CA SER A 262 24.28 -6.47 -2.12
C SER A 262 23.47 -6.47 -0.84
N ILE A 263 23.95 -7.23 0.15
CA ILE A 263 23.28 -7.40 1.43
C ILE A 263 23.66 -6.24 2.37
N GLY A 264 24.95 -5.86 2.41
CA GLY A 264 25.50 -4.91 3.38
C GLY A 264 25.31 -5.36 4.84
N ASN A 265 25.72 -4.55 5.82
CA ASN A 265 25.44 -4.86 7.23
C ASN A 265 24.01 -4.42 7.58
N PRO A 266 23.07 -5.34 7.87
CA PRO A 266 21.68 -4.99 8.12
C PRO A 266 21.51 -4.12 9.37
N PHE A 267 22.32 -4.30 10.42
CA PHE A 267 22.21 -3.52 11.65
C PHE A 267 22.57 -2.05 11.46
N LEU A 268 23.40 -1.72 10.46
CA LEU A 268 23.74 -0.34 10.11
C LEU A 268 22.77 0.23 9.06
N ILE A 269 22.35 -0.59 8.10
CA ILE A 269 21.56 -0.13 6.96
C ILE A 269 20.11 0.09 7.37
N LYS A 270 19.48 -0.85 8.09
CA LYS A 270 18.03 -0.82 8.35
C LYS A 270 17.61 0.41 9.19
N PRO A 271 18.26 0.78 10.30
CA PRO A 271 17.91 1.98 11.04
C PRO A 271 18.04 3.25 10.18
N ARG A 272 19.09 3.32 9.35
CA ARG A 272 19.27 4.44 8.41
C ARG A 272 18.16 4.50 7.35
N LYS A 273 17.71 3.35 6.84
CA LYS A 273 16.56 3.32 5.91
C LYS A 273 15.26 3.78 6.57
N ILE A 274 15.05 3.45 7.85
CA ILE A 274 13.91 3.96 8.61
C ILE A 274 14.00 5.48 8.75
N ALA A 275 15.16 6.03 9.11
CA ALA A 275 15.38 7.47 9.17
C ALA A 275 15.16 8.19 7.82
N TRP A 276 15.28 7.46 6.71
CA TRP A 276 15.02 7.96 5.37
C TRP A 276 13.59 7.74 4.87
N LEU A 277 12.64 7.37 5.74
CA LEU A 277 11.26 7.08 5.35
C LEU A 277 10.62 8.21 4.52
N MET A 278 10.76 9.46 4.95
CA MET A 278 10.23 10.63 4.22
C MET A 278 11.24 11.19 3.22
N ARG A 279 12.48 11.46 3.67
CA ARG A 279 13.64 11.94 2.87
C ARG A 279 13.24 12.75 1.63
N ALA A 280 12.59 13.88 1.88
CA ALA A 280 12.31 14.91 0.91
C ALA A 280 13.40 16.00 0.99
N GLU A 281 13.02 17.27 0.85
CA GLU A 281 13.97 18.39 0.74
C GLU A 281 14.45 18.92 2.11
N TRP A 282 13.65 18.78 3.17
CA TRP A 282 13.97 19.38 4.48
C TRP A 282 14.24 18.32 5.55
N GLN A 283 15.52 18.02 5.76
CA GLN A 283 15.99 16.92 6.63
C GLN A 283 15.37 16.93 8.04
N TRP A 284 15.26 18.09 8.69
CA TRP A 284 14.72 18.14 10.06
C TRP A 284 13.23 17.83 10.11
N LEU A 285 12.47 18.34 9.15
CA LEU A 285 11.05 18.01 9.00
C LEU A 285 10.87 16.53 8.67
N ASP A 286 11.68 15.99 7.77
CA ASP A 286 11.64 14.57 7.40
C ASP A 286 11.89 13.65 8.60
N LEU A 287 12.89 13.97 9.42
CA LEU A 287 13.20 13.22 10.63
C LEU A 287 12.08 13.34 11.67
N ALA A 288 11.51 14.54 11.86
CA ALA A 288 10.40 14.76 12.77
C ALA A 288 9.14 13.99 12.34
N LEU A 289 8.79 14.03 11.06
CA LEU A 289 7.67 13.26 10.48
C LEU A 289 7.92 11.76 10.60
N THR A 290 9.13 11.30 10.26
CA THR A 290 9.53 9.89 10.39
C THR A 290 9.39 9.40 11.83
N ALA A 291 9.92 10.16 12.80
CA ALA A 291 9.82 9.84 14.21
C ALA A 291 8.36 9.81 14.69
N THR A 292 7.55 10.77 14.26
CA THR A 292 6.12 10.85 14.57
C THR A 292 5.36 9.65 14.02
N ILE A 293 5.52 9.33 12.73
CA ILE A 293 4.86 8.21 12.06
C ILE A 293 5.25 6.88 12.72
N CYS A 294 6.55 6.64 12.93
CA CYS A 294 7.04 5.43 13.60
C CYS A 294 6.55 5.35 15.07
N GLY A 295 6.51 6.47 15.78
CA GLY A 295 5.98 6.55 17.15
C GLY A 295 4.49 6.20 17.21
N LEU A 296 3.68 6.77 16.32
CA LEU A 296 2.25 6.44 16.20
C LEU A 296 2.02 4.97 15.84
N ALA A 297 2.81 4.44 14.90
CA ALA A 297 2.77 3.02 14.54
C ALA A 297 3.09 2.14 15.75
N GLY A 298 4.15 2.46 16.51
CA GLY A 298 4.52 1.76 17.74
C GLY A 298 3.42 1.81 18.81
N VAL A 299 2.81 2.98 19.02
CA VAL A 299 1.69 3.17 19.96
C VAL A 299 0.46 2.37 19.55
N LEU A 300 0.10 2.34 18.25
CA LEU A 300 -1.02 1.56 17.73
C LEU A 300 -0.78 0.05 17.85
N VAL A 301 0.44 -0.41 17.53
CA VAL A 301 0.83 -1.81 17.71
C VAL A 301 0.76 -2.17 19.19
N TYR A 302 1.32 -1.35 20.08
CA TYR A 302 1.26 -1.58 21.52
C TYR A 302 -0.18 -1.65 22.04
N GLN A 303 -1.05 -0.70 21.64
CA GLN A 303 -2.48 -0.70 22.00
C GLN A 303 -3.26 -1.87 21.38
N GLY A 304 -2.89 -2.34 20.19
CA GLY A 304 -3.52 -3.52 19.62
C GLY A 304 -3.13 -4.80 20.38
N LEU A 305 -1.86 -4.90 20.78
CA LEU A 305 -1.32 -6.06 21.51
C LEU A 305 -1.69 -6.05 23.00
N ARG A 306 -2.02 -4.90 23.59
CA ARG A 306 -2.37 -4.73 25.01
C ARG A 306 -3.74 -4.08 25.17
N LYS A 307 -4.56 -4.58 26.10
CA LYS A 307 -5.78 -3.96 26.68
C LYS A 307 -6.54 -2.98 25.75
N GLY A 308 -7.48 -3.49 24.95
CA GLY A 308 -8.65 -2.74 24.42
C GLY A 308 -8.54 -2.10 23.03
N GLY A 309 -7.37 -2.12 22.38
CA GLY A 309 -7.24 -1.81 20.95
C GLY A 309 -7.83 -2.92 20.06
N ARG A 310 -8.07 -2.60 18.78
CA ARG A 310 -8.63 -3.54 17.81
C ARG A 310 -7.61 -3.86 16.73
N ILE A 311 -7.42 -5.15 16.45
CA ILE A 311 -6.56 -5.63 15.36
C ILE A 311 -7.41 -6.30 14.29
N ASN A 312 -7.27 -5.87 13.04
CA ASN A 312 -7.66 -6.69 11.90
C ASN A 312 -6.55 -7.71 11.64
N ARG A 313 -6.78 -8.98 11.98
CA ARG A 313 -5.75 -10.03 11.90
C ARG A 313 -5.17 -10.21 10.49
N GLY A 314 -5.94 -9.98 9.42
CA GLY A 314 -5.44 -10.14 8.05
C GLY A 314 -4.45 -9.04 7.68
N LEU A 315 -4.83 -7.79 7.92
CA LEU A 315 -3.98 -6.62 7.66
C LEU A 315 -2.79 -6.53 8.64
N GLY A 316 -3.00 -6.87 9.91
CA GLY A 316 -1.94 -6.97 10.90
C GLY A 316 -0.92 -8.05 10.57
N LEU A 317 -1.36 -9.21 10.07
CA LEU A 317 -0.45 -10.26 9.60
C LEU A 317 0.30 -9.82 8.33
N ALA A 318 -0.33 -9.05 7.43
CA ALA A 318 0.34 -8.47 6.27
C ALA A 318 1.48 -7.52 6.72
N ALA A 319 1.23 -6.69 7.74
CA ALA A 319 2.27 -5.85 8.34
C ALA A 319 3.41 -6.69 8.92
N VAL A 320 3.13 -7.78 9.63
CA VAL A 320 4.17 -8.68 10.16
C VAL A 320 4.99 -9.30 9.04
N PHE A 321 4.35 -9.83 7.99
CA PHE A 321 5.06 -10.42 6.85
C PHE A 321 5.94 -9.39 6.13
N LEU A 322 5.43 -8.17 5.92
CA LEU A 322 6.22 -7.09 5.33
C LEU A 322 7.37 -6.63 6.23
N ALA A 323 7.22 -6.67 7.56
CA ALA A 323 8.30 -6.36 8.50
C ALA A 323 9.41 -7.41 8.45
N VAL A 324 9.04 -8.70 8.41
CA VAL A 324 10.00 -9.81 8.23
C VAL A 324 10.70 -9.68 6.88
N LEU A 325 9.96 -9.43 5.80
CA LEU A 325 10.53 -9.19 4.48
C LEU A 325 11.47 -7.99 4.49
N PHE A 326 11.11 -6.87 5.09
CA PHE A 326 11.99 -5.71 5.22
C PHE A 326 13.30 -6.04 5.95
N ALA A 327 13.23 -6.82 7.03
CA ALA A 327 14.39 -7.20 7.82
C ALA A 327 15.37 -8.08 7.01
N ILE A 328 14.86 -9.05 6.26
CA ILE A 328 15.70 -10.01 5.50
C ILE A 328 16.04 -9.53 4.08
N MET A 329 15.27 -8.63 3.50
CA MET A 329 15.48 -8.15 2.13
C MET A 329 16.85 -7.48 2.02
N PRO A 330 17.69 -7.83 1.03
CA PRO A 330 18.95 -7.15 0.81
C PRO A 330 18.72 -5.72 0.31
N LYS A 331 19.75 -4.87 0.43
CA LYS A 331 19.73 -3.50 -0.08
C LYS A 331 19.47 -3.47 -1.59
N MET A 332 20.13 -4.36 -2.34
CA MET A 332 20.05 -4.44 -3.80
C MET A 332 19.57 -5.82 -4.25
N VAL A 333 18.58 -5.84 -5.14
CA VAL A 333 18.04 -7.03 -5.79
C VAL A 333 17.98 -6.77 -7.29
N MET A 334 18.44 -7.72 -8.10
CA MET A 334 18.40 -7.60 -9.56
C MET A 334 19.04 -6.29 -10.08
N GLY A 335 20.14 -5.85 -9.44
CA GLY A 335 20.86 -4.62 -9.83
C GLY A 335 20.14 -3.31 -9.44
N SER A 336 18.96 -3.37 -8.83
CA SER A 336 18.23 -2.20 -8.33
C SER A 336 18.50 -1.98 -6.84
N ASP A 337 19.04 -0.81 -6.50
CA ASP A 337 19.18 -0.36 -5.11
C ASP A 337 17.79 -0.07 -4.49
N TYR A 338 17.73 0.05 -3.17
CA TYR A 338 16.55 0.35 -2.36
C TYR A 338 15.47 -0.74 -2.39
N ALA A 339 15.83 -1.99 -2.67
CA ALA A 339 14.88 -3.11 -2.68
C ALA A 339 14.20 -3.30 -1.32
N ASP A 340 14.97 -3.20 -0.23
CA ASP A 340 14.45 -3.23 1.13
C ASP A 340 13.63 -2.00 1.49
N MET A 341 14.14 -0.81 1.20
CA MET A 341 13.53 0.46 1.59
C MET A 341 12.13 0.64 1.00
N ARG A 342 11.89 0.11 -0.21
CA ARG A 342 10.55 0.08 -0.83
C ARG A 342 9.51 -0.55 0.10
N LEU A 343 9.87 -1.52 0.95
CA LEU A 343 8.89 -2.18 1.82
C LEU A 343 8.41 -1.34 3.01
N LEU A 344 9.07 -0.23 3.36
CA LEU A 344 8.70 0.58 4.54
C LEU A 344 7.34 1.28 4.40
N GLY A 345 7.09 1.93 3.25
CA GLY A 345 5.81 2.59 2.96
C GLY A 345 4.60 1.63 3.04
N PRO A 346 4.57 0.52 2.30
CA PRO A 346 3.48 -0.45 2.42
C PRO A 346 3.42 -1.11 3.80
N LEU A 347 4.55 -1.42 4.45
CA LEU A 347 4.57 -1.92 5.82
C LEU A 347 3.76 -1.00 6.76
N LEU A 348 4.09 0.29 6.80
CA LEU A 348 3.42 1.26 7.65
C LEU A 348 1.96 1.47 7.24
N THR A 349 1.66 1.44 5.94
CA THR A 349 0.28 1.46 5.44
C THR A 349 -0.54 0.30 6.03
N PHE A 350 0.00 -0.93 6.03
CA PHE A 350 -0.66 -2.08 6.63
C PHE A 350 -0.70 -2.04 8.16
N VAL A 351 0.28 -1.43 8.84
CA VAL A 351 0.20 -1.16 10.29
C VAL A 351 -0.98 -0.24 10.59
N PHE A 352 -1.08 0.91 9.91
CA PHE A 352 -2.14 1.87 10.15
C PHE A 352 -3.53 1.36 9.73
N LEU A 353 -3.61 0.51 8.71
CA LEU A 353 -4.85 -0.16 8.32
C LEU A 353 -5.19 -1.35 9.23
N GLY A 354 -4.20 -2.04 9.80
CA GLY A 354 -4.39 -3.25 10.60
C GLY A 354 -4.67 -3.00 12.08
N PHE A 355 -4.22 -1.88 12.62
CA PHE A 355 -4.33 -1.53 14.04
C PHE A 355 -5.19 -0.28 14.23
N ALA A 356 -6.28 -0.42 14.99
CA ALA A 356 -7.15 0.69 15.36
C ALA A 356 -7.07 0.94 16.87
N GLY A 357 -6.92 2.21 17.24
CA GLY A 357 -6.85 2.66 18.63
C GLY A 357 -8.18 2.52 19.38
N HIS A 358 -8.14 2.92 20.65
CA HIS A 358 -9.35 3.03 21.47
C HIS A 358 -10.28 4.12 20.95
N ALA A 359 -11.59 3.93 21.12
CA ALA A 359 -12.59 4.90 20.67
C ALA A 359 -12.36 6.33 21.21
N ARG A 360 -11.79 6.45 22.42
CA ARG A 360 -11.43 7.74 23.05
C ARG A 360 -10.22 8.42 22.42
N HIS A 361 -9.34 7.67 21.76
CA HIS A 361 -8.08 8.18 21.18
C HIS A 361 -8.18 8.41 19.67
N ASP A 362 -9.18 7.82 19.01
CA ASP A 362 -9.40 7.94 17.57
C ASP A 362 -9.56 9.40 17.11
N MET A 363 -10.20 10.26 17.90
CA MET A 363 -10.33 11.70 17.55
C MET A 363 -8.99 12.42 17.58
N ARG A 364 -8.16 12.18 18.60
CA ARG A 364 -6.81 12.78 18.70
C ARG A 364 -5.93 12.34 17.54
N LEU A 365 -6.01 11.05 17.18
CA LEU A 365 -5.27 10.50 16.04
C LEU A 365 -5.73 11.13 14.72
N ALA A 366 -7.04 11.31 14.55
CA ALA A 366 -7.58 11.93 13.35
C ALA A 366 -7.18 13.40 13.20
N VAL A 367 -7.22 14.18 14.29
CA VAL A 367 -6.75 15.56 14.31
C VAL A 367 -5.25 15.63 14.01
N LEU A 368 -4.45 14.77 14.65
CA LEU A 368 -3.01 14.75 14.43
C LEU A 368 -2.62 14.30 13.01
N ALA A 369 -3.46 13.52 12.34
CA ALA A 369 -3.25 13.15 10.94
C ALA A 369 -3.62 14.27 9.94
N MET A 370 -4.38 15.28 10.38
CA MET A 370 -4.78 16.44 9.58
C MET A 370 -3.85 17.64 9.74
N LEU A 371 -3.08 17.67 10.83
CA LEU A 371 -1.98 18.61 11.07
C LEU A 371 -0.73 18.11 10.33
#